data_AF-A0A963LK53-F1
#
_entry.id   AF-A0A963LK53-F1
#
_cell.length_a   1.000
_cell.length_b   1.000
_cell.length_c   1.000
_cell.angle_alpha   90.00
_cell.angle_beta   90.00
_cell.angle_gamma   90.00
#
_symmetry.space_group_name_H-M   'P 1'
#
loop_
_entity.id
_entity.type
_entity.pdbx_description
1 polymer ?
#
loop_
_entity_poly.entity_id
_entity_poly.type
_entity_poly.pdbx_seq_one_letter_code
_entity_poly.pdbx_strand_id
1 'polypeptide(L)'
;MSDFRLRVATYNIHKGVLNDLFGLRRVPVIHELRDRLHELDADLVFLQEVQGHHARNASRFAQWPNEPQHQFLARSASMRHVFESAYGNNANYLHGHHGNALLSRYPIVH
;
A
#
# COMPACT_ATOMS: atom_id res chain seq x y z
N MET A 1 -23.86 -4.26 26.02
CA MET A 1 -23.58 -4.12 24.57
C MET A 1 -22.07 -4.10 24.43
N SER A 2 -21.48 -4.93 23.56
CA SER A 2 -20.05 -4.80 23.25
C SER A 2 -19.83 -3.45 22.60
N ASP A 3 -18.92 -2.66 23.16
CA ASP A 3 -18.57 -1.34 22.62
C ASP A 3 -17.99 -1.52 21.21
N PHE A 4 -18.59 -0.88 20.21
CA PHE A 4 -18.11 -0.95 18.84
C PHE A 4 -16.86 -0.07 18.72
N ARG A 5 -15.69 -0.69 18.61
CA ARG A 5 -14.40 0.00 18.46
C ARG A 5 -13.94 -0.10 17.01
N LEU A 6 -13.74 1.06 16.37
CA LEU A 6 -13.14 1.19 15.05
C LEU A 6 -11.68 1.62 15.17
N ARG A 7 -10.76 0.87 14.57
CA ARG A 7 -9.32 1.18 14.54
C ARG A 7 -8.92 1.73 13.18
N VAL A 8 -8.43 2.96 13.17
CA VAL A 8 -8.03 3.67 11.96
C VAL A 8 -6.54 3.99 12.03
N ALA A 9 -5.83 3.72 10.94
CA ALA A 9 -4.43 4.08 10.79
C ALA A 9 -4.19 4.87 9.51
N THR A 10 -3.10 5.64 9.49
CA THR A 10 -2.63 6.28 8.27
C THR A 10 -1.12 6.16 8.15
N TYR A 11 -0.64 5.99 6.92
CA TYR A 11 0.78 5.84 6.65
C TYR A 11 1.16 6.31 5.25
N ASN A 12 2.15 7.19 5.17
CA ASN A 12 2.77 7.54 3.90
C ASN A 12 3.82 6.48 3.57
N ILE A 13 3.55 5.69 2.53
CA ILE A 13 4.38 4.53 2.18
C ILE A 13 5.60 4.89 1.34
N HIS A 14 5.74 6.16 0.94
CA HIS A 14 6.86 6.65 0.14
C HIS A 14 7.12 5.78 -1.11
N LYS A 15 6.02 5.38 -1.77
CA LYS A 15 5.98 4.46 -2.92
C LYS A 15 6.53 3.05 -2.66
N GLY A 16 6.64 2.61 -1.40
CA GLY A 16 7.14 1.28 -1.03
C GLY A 16 8.65 1.13 -1.19
N VAL A 17 9.40 2.24 -1.11
CA VAL A 17 10.85 2.26 -1.30
C VAL A 17 11.49 3.13 -0.21
N LEU A 18 12.48 2.57 0.49
CA LEU A 18 13.32 3.31 1.43
C LEU A 18 14.67 3.64 0.82
N ASN A 19 15.35 4.61 1.42
CA ASN A 19 16.79 4.78 1.21
C ASN A 19 17.53 3.96 2.26
N ASP A 20 18.65 3.35 1.88
CA ASP A 20 19.53 2.66 2.84
C ASP A 20 20.13 3.63 3.87
N LEU A 21 20.80 3.09 4.90
CA LEU A 21 21.34 3.85 6.03
C LEU A 21 22.29 5.01 5.63
N PHE A 22 22.86 4.95 4.43
CA PHE A 22 23.76 5.96 3.90
C PHE A 22 23.11 6.85 2.83
N GLY A 23 21.84 6.62 2.49
CA GLY A 23 21.10 7.41 1.49
C GLY A 23 21.49 7.13 0.04
N LEU A 24 22.35 6.14 -0.21
CA LEU A 24 22.98 5.90 -1.51
C LEU A 24 22.19 4.92 -2.37
N ARG A 25 21.40 4.02 -1.76
CA ARG A 25 20.65 2.98 -2.48
C ARG A 25 19.17 3.00 -2.14
N ARG A 26 18.33 2.80 -3.16
CA ARG A 26 16.89 2.61 -3.01
C ARG A 26 16.59 1.13 -2.78
N VAL A 27 16.00 0.80 -1.64
CA VAL A 27 15.64 -0.56 -1.24
C VAL A 27 14.12 -0.75 -1.36
N PRO A 28 13.64 -1.74 -2.14
CA PRO A 28 12.20 -2.03 -2.22
C PRO A 28 11.76 -2.72 -0.92
N VAL A 29 10.75 -2.16 -0.26
CA VAL A 29 10.19 -2.70 1.00
C VAL A 29 8.71 -3.05 0.87
N ILE A 30 8.17 -3.05 -0.35
CA ILE A 30 6.73 -3.21 -0.60
C ILE A 30 6.15 -4.53 -0.04
N HIS A 31 6.94 -5.62 -0.06
CA HIS A 31 6.54 -6.92 0.49
C HIS A 31 6.46 -6.88 2.02
N GLU A 32 7.51 -6.38 2.68
CA GLU A 32 7.51 -6.20 4.13
C GLU A 32 6.39 -5.24 4.56
N LEU A 33 6.20 -4.14 3.82
CA LEU A 33 5.12 -3.19 4.06
C LEU A 33 3.76 -3.87 4.03
N ARG A 34 3.47 -4.70 3.02
CA ARG A 34 2.22 -5.47 2.96
C ARG A 34 2.05 -6.29 4.24
N ASP A 35 3.07 -7.03 4.64
CA ASP A 35 2.99 -7.91 5.80
C ASP A 35 2.72 -7.09 7.09
N ARG A 36 3.41 -5.95 7.27
CA ARG A 36 3.18 -5.02 8.41
C ARG A 36 1.79 -4.38 8.42
N LEU A 37 1.25 -4.02 7.25
CA LEU A 37 -0.09 -3.44 7.16
C LEU A 37 -1.17 -4.41 7.65
N HIS A 38 -1.01 -5.70 7.37
CA HIS A 38 -1.93 -6.73 7.85
C HIS A 38 -1.71 -7.05 9.35
N GLU A 39 -0.50 -6.87 9.88
CA GLU A 39 -0.18 -6.99 11.32
C GLU A 39 -0.65 -5.79 12.17
N LEU A 40 -0.87 -4.62 11.56
CA LEU A 40 -1.23 -3.36 12.25
C LEU A 40 -2.55 -3.43 13.05
N ASP A 41 -3.34 -4.48 12.78
CA ASP A 41 -4.65 -4.74 13.35
C ASP A 41 -5.61 -3.54 13.28
N ALA A 42 -5.53 -2.80 12.17
CA ALA A 42 -6.42 -1.70 11.85
C ALA A 42 -7.60 -2.20 11.00
N ASP A 43 -8.77 -1.61 11.23
CA ASP A 43 -9.97 -1.86 10.43
C ASP A 43 -9.94 -1.07 9.12
N LEU A 44 -9.40 0.16 9.18
CA LEU A 44 -9.19 1.04 8.04
C LEU A 44 -7.75 1.56 8.03
N VAL A 45 -7.09 1.50 6.86
CA VAL A 45 -5.75 2.07 6.65
C VAL A 45 -5.77 3.03 5.47
N PHE A 46 -5.40 4.29 5.74
CA PHE A 46 -5.23 5.33 4.74
C PHE A 46 -3.77 5.45 4.33
N LEU A 47 -3.47 5.16 3.06
CA LEU A 47 -2.12 5.17 2.51
C LEU A 47 -1.90 6.40 1.62
N GLN A 48 -0.76 7.07 1.76
CA GLN A 48 -0.32 8.16 0.86
C GLN A 48 0.88 7.75 0.02
N GLU A 49 1.09 8.49 -1.09
CA GLU A 49 2.10 8.19 -2.11
C GLU A 49 1.96 6.79 -2.71
N VAL A 50 0.73 6.29 -2.75
CA VAL A 50 0.40 5.02 -3.37
C VAL A 50 0.49 5.20 -4.87
N GLN A 51 1.28 4.33 -5.45
CA GLN A 51 1.62 4.41 -6.83
C GLN A 51 0.61 3.48 -7.58
N GLY A 52 0.03 3.94 -8.70
CA GLY A 52 -0.92 3.13 -9.48
C GLY A 52 -0.36 2.44 -10.73
N HIS A 53 0.65 3.02 -11.40
CA HIS A 53 1.37 2.42 -12.54
C HIS A 53 2.90 2.51 -12.36
N HIS A 54 3.64 1.40 -12.55
CA HIS A 54 5.03 1.23 -12.05
C HIS A 54 6.09 0.78 -13.06
N ALA A 55 6.01 1.19 -14.33
CA ALA A 55 6.98 0.79 -15.35
C ALA A 55 8.47 0.93 -14.92
N ARG A 56 8.84 2.01 -14.20
CA ARG A 56 10.22 2.25 -13.74
C ARG A 56 10.69 1.38 -12.56
N ASN A 57 9.79 0.98 -11.66
CA ASN A 57 10.18 0.14 -10.53
C ASN A 57 10.20 -1.34 -10.94
N ALA A 58 9.25 -1.75 -11.79
CA ALA A 58 9.23 -3.08 -12.41
C ALA A 58 10.50 -3.35 -13.22
N SER A 59 11.02 -2.35 -13.95
CA SER A 59 12.29 -2.50 -14.69
C SER A 59 13.54 -2.56 -13.81
N ARG A 60 13.43 -2.19 -12.53
CA ARG A 60 14.58 -1.99 -11.63
C ARG A 60 14.68 -3.00 -10.50
N PHE A 61 13.55 -3.50 -10.01
CA PHE A 61 13.50 -4.44 -8.90
C PHE A 61 12.86 -5.74 -9.38
N ALA A 62 13.63 -6.84 -9.40
CA ALA A 62 13.22 -8.12 -9.97
C ALA A 62 11.94 -8.70 -9.32
N GLN A 63 11.68 -8.39 -8.05
CA GLN A 63 10.50 -8.87 -7.31
C GLN A 63 9.44 -7.78 -7.12
N TRP A 64 9.42 -6.74 -7.94
CA TRP A 64 8.36 -5.73 -7.86
C TRP A 64 6.99 -6.33 -8.23
N PRO A 65 5.90 -5.99 -7.53
CA PRO A 65 4.59 -6.48 -7.88
C PRO A 65 4.14 -5.98 -9.26
N ASN A 66 3.53 -6.88 -10.04
CA ASN A 66 2.98 -6.58 -11.36
C ASN A 66 1.61 -5.88 -11.28
N GLU A 67 0.88 -6.08 -10.19
CA GLU A 67 -0.40 -5.44 -9.93
C GLU A 67 -0.22 -4.02 -9.32
N PRO A 68 -1.22 -3.14 -9.42
CA PRO A 68 -1.18 -1.83 -8.76
C PRO A 68 -0.94 -1.95 -7.25
N GLN A 69 -0.18 -1.02 -6.66
CA GLN A 69 0.24 -1.15 -5.25
C GLN A 69 -0.92 -1.34 -4.27
N HIS A 70 -2.02 -0.62 -4.46
CA HIS A 70 -3.18 -0.76 -3.57
C HIS A 70 -3.75 -2.19 -3.59
N GLN A 71 -3.81 -2.84 -4.76
CA GLN A 71 -4.28 -4.23 -4.88
C GLN A 71 -3.28 -5.21 -4.27
N PHE A 72 -1.99 -5.00 -4.53
CA PHE A 72 -0.92 -5.80 -3.96
C PHE A 72 -0.92 -5.75 -2.42
N LEU A 73 -1.02 -4.53 -1.86
CA LEU A 73 -1.01 -4.29 -0.41
C LEU A 73 -2.28 -4.79 0.28
N ALA A 74 -3.41 -4.82 -0.43
CA ALA A 74 -4.67 -5.35 0.08
C ALA A 74 -4.69 -6.88 0.22
N ARG A 75 -3.88 -7.57 -0.58
CA ARG A 75 -3.74 -9.03 -0.57
C ARG A 75 -2.75 -9.47 0.52
N SER A 76 -2.97 -10.64 1.11
CA SER A 76 -1.97 -11.31 1.95
C SER A 76 -1.87 -12.77 1.53
N ALA A 77 -0.65 -13.28 1.43
CA ALA A 77 -0.39 -14.68 1.12
C ALA A 77 -0.53 -15.59 2.34
N SER A 78 -0.45 -15.04 3.55
CA SER A 78 -0.35 -15.78 4.82
C SER A 78 -1.56 -15.63 5.73
N MET A 79 -2.43 -14.63 5.51
CA MET A 79 -3.60 -14.37 6.36
C MET A 79 -4.92 -14.76 5.69
N ARG A 80 -5.89 -15.16 6.53
CA ARG A 80 -7.26 -15.50 6.10
C ARG A 80 -8.09 -14.29 5.67
N HIS A 81 -7.68 -13.08 6.06
CA HIS A 81 -8.40 -11.85 5.77
C HIS A 81 -7.63 -11.02 4.73
N VAL A 82 -8.36 -10.55 3.73
CA VAL A 82 -7.91 -9.61 2.71
C VAL A 82 -8.66 -8.30 2.90
N PHE A 83 -7.98 -7.19 2.65
CA PHE A 83 -8.63 -5.89 2.63
C PHE A 83 -9.38 -5.70 1.29
N GLU A 84 -10.50 -4.99 1.32
CA GLU A 84 -10.96 -4.26 0.14
C GLU A 84 -10.12 -3.01 -0.04
N SER A 85 -9.92 -2.60 -1.29
CA SER A 85 -9.10 -1.44 -1.60
C SER A 85 -9.82 -0.46 -2.52
N ALA A 86 -9.74 0.83 -2.19
CA ALA A 86 -10.09 1.91 -3.10
C ALA A 86 -8.87 2.80 -3.35
N TYR A 87 -8.70 3.26 -4.58
CA TYR A 87 -7.58 4.12 -4.99
C TYR A 87 -8.10 5.41 -5.62
N GLY A 88 -7.60 6.54 -5.13
CA GLY A 88 -7.85 7.87 -5.68
C GLY A 88 -6.55 8.48 -6.20
N ASN A 89 -6.50 8.80 -7.49
CA ASN A 89 -5.36 9.47 -8.11
C ASN A 89 -5.38 10.97 -7.77
N ASN A 90 -4.29 11.48 -7.20
CA ASN A 90 -4.18 12.89 -6.79
C ASN A 90 -3.02 13.64 -7.47
N ALA A 91 -2.10 12.96 -8.15
CA ALA A 91 -0.94 13.58 -8.78
C ALA A 91 -0.48 12.84 -10.04
N ASN A 92 -0.56 13.53 -11.19
CA ASN A 92 -0.13 13.04 -12.50
C ASN A 92 1.16 13.74 -12.96
N TYR A 93 2.10 13.00 -13.53
CA TYR A 93 3.29 13.54 -14.20
C TYR A 93 3.68 12.67 -15.40
N LEU A 94 4.61 13.15 -16.22
CA LEU A 94 4.97 12.58 -17.53
C LEU A 94 5.34 11.08 -17.52
N HIS A 95 5.67 10.52 -16.35
CA HIS A 95 6.17 9.15 -16.18
C HIS A 95 5.42 8.33 -15.12
N GLY A 96 4.22 8.75 -14.73
CA GLY A 96 3.35 7.99 -13.83
C GLY A 96 2.44 8.87 -12.98
N HIS A 97 1.73 8.23 -12.07
CA HIS A 97 0.89 8.90 -11.10
C HIS A 97 1.03 8.28 -9.70
N HIS A 98 0.79 9.08 -8.68
CA HIS A 98 0.57 8.61 -7.33
C HIS A 98 -0.69 9.23 -6.75
N GLY A 99 -1.16 8.66 -5.66
CA GLY A 99 -2.39 9.08 -5.03
C GLY A 99 -2.51 8.49 -3.64
N ASN A 100 -3.75 8.44 -3.17
CA ASN A 100 -4.09 7.85 -1.89
C ASN A 100 -4.81 6.52 -2.12
N ALA A 101 -4.68 5.60 -1.16
CA ALA A 101 -5.48 4.40 -1.13
C ALA A 101 -6.11 4.20 0.25
N LEU A 102 -7.27 3.57 0.26
CA LEU A 102 -7.91 3.01 1.44
C LEU A 102 -7.74 1.49 1.39
N LEU A 103 -7.30 0.88 2.48
CA LEU A 103 -7.48 -0.55 2.76
C LEU A 103 -8.55 -0.70 3.84
N SER A 104 -9.57 -1.52 3.61
CA SER A 104 -10.72 -1.67 4.49
C SER A 104 -11.00 -3.14 4.78
N ARG A 105 -11.21 -3.49 6.05
CA ARG A 105 -11.71 -4.84 6.43
C ARG A 105 -13.19 -5.04 6.10
N TYR A 106 -13.89 -3.95 5.79
CA TYR A 106 -15.32 -3.95 5.47
C TYR A 106 -15.54 -3.69 3.98
N PRO A 107 -16.69 -4.13 3.42
CA PRO A 107 -17.07 -3.82 2.06
C PRO A 107 -17.12 -2.31 1.79
N ILE A 108 -16.56 -1.89 0.67
CA ILE A 108 -16.65 -0.53 0.15
C ILE A 108 -17.88 -0.46 -0.75
N VAL A 109 -18.93 0.20 -0.27
CA VAL A 109 -20.17 0.42 -1.03
C VAL A 109 -20.09 1.70 -1.87
N HIS A 110 -20.66 1.68 -3.07
CA HIS A 110 -20.71 2.82 -4.02
C HIS A 110 -22.15 3.09 -4.42
#